data_AF-A0A6C0ISC0-F1
#
_entry.id   AF-A0A6C0ISC0-F1
#
_cell.length_a   1.000
_cell.length_b   1.000
_cell.length_c   1.000
_cell.angle_alpha   90.00
_cell.angle_beta   90.00
_cell.angle_gamma   90.00
#
_symmetry.space_group_name_H-M   'P 1'
#
loop_
_entity.id
_entity.type
_entity.pdbx_description
1 polymer ?
#
loop_
_entity_poly.entity_id
_entity_poly.type
_entity_poly.pdbx_seq_one_letter_code
_entity_poly.pdbx_strand_id
1 'polypeptide(L)'
;MSDKTPKCKLSVTMMKKDIHARRIQRQVRKNNVLKQNTTFKNLELSSKGKTTPFADFTKYIRQPHIVSVSNNYINCFKQYKKDFKLNSRVLITAYLITYYQEELLGKELHQLDQSMLEWSLEVVKRINLLDDSKDIDKLWLLLQNYQLIFNQWKDSDKSRMVESIIISYYNRCKHIEKINADEKLSNEDKEICINELNIQKREVLGNVKFFDPNFDVEYFVNNYEEVYNTLNDAYTKLSFEVVNTMKKAFYDMLKEEISENNFVPIAEVMVEISKRLLILIPEKKREKMSEKINIQVIVELLSDKSWTTELKDYLKFICESVFVLGASCDDEKNKLWLKEVDKLMEENYNDNLPLILIQIEEKLDRIFELINELNKK
;
A
#
# COMPACT_ATOMS: atom_id res chain seq x y z
N MET A 1 -47.54 -49.62 13.80
CA MET A 1 -46.74 -50.11 14.94
C MET A 1 -45.36 -50.47 14.42
N SER A 2 -44.34 -49.92 15.09
CA SER A 2 -42.96 -50.45 15.24
C SER A 2 -42.21 -50.85 13.96
N ASP A 3 -41.46 -49.97 13.31
CA ASP A 3 -40.09 -49.58 13.72
C ASP A 3 -39.06 -50.70 13.50
N LYS A 4 -38.12 -50.48 12.57
CA LYS A 4 -36.66 -50.54 12.79
C LYS A 4 -35.91 -50.47 11.46
N THR A 5 -35.54 -49.24 11.11
CA THR A 5 -34.34 -48.97 10.31
C THR A 5 -33.14 -49.70 10.95
N PRO A 6 -32.29 -50.42 10.20
CA PRO A 6 -31.07 -50.97 10.75
C PRO A 6 -30.14 -49.81 11.05
N LYS A 7 -30.10 -49.39 12.32
CA LYS A 7 -29.07 -48.47 12.82
C LYS A 7 -27.71 -49.11 12.53
N CYS A 8 -26.95 -48.44 11.66
CA CYS A 8 -25.54 -48.68 11.39
C CYS A 8 -24.74 -48.63 12.71
N LYS A 9 -24.66 -49.76 13.42
CA LYS A 9 -23.72 -49.95 14.51
C LYS A 9 -22.39 -50.37 13.90
N LEU A 10 -21.67 -49.39 13.33
CA LEU A 10 -20.23 -49.51 13.16
C LEU A 10 -19.65 -49.87 14.54
N SER A 11 -19.11 -51.08 14.68
CA SER A 11 -18.52 -51.48 15.96
C SER A 11 -17.38 -50.52 16.31
N VAL A 12 -17.28 -50.12 17.58
CA VAL A 12 -16.21 -49.24 18.08
C VAL A 12 -14.83 -49.74 17.66
N THR A 13 -14.66 -51.05 17.54
CA THR A 13 -13.44 -51.73 17.07
C THR A 13 -13.16 -51.49 15.58
N MET A 14 -14.17 -51.49 14.70
CA MET A 14 -14.02 -51.13 13.29
C MET A 14 -13.71 -49.63 13.12
N MET A 15 -14.36 -48.76 13.89
CA MET A 15 -14.03 -47.32 13.92
C MET A 15 -12.59 -47.07 14.39
N LYS A 16 -12.12 -47.77 15.43
CA LYS A 16 -10.73 -47.66 15.92
C LYS A 16 -9.70 -48.15 14.88
N LYS A 17 -9.99 -49.24 14.15
CA LYS A 17 -9.13 -49.76 13.07
C LYS A 17 -9.03 -48.77 11.89
N ASP A 18 -10.15 -48.16 11.50
CA ASP A 18 -10.19 -47.12 10.45
C ASP A 18 -9.40 -45.86 10.85
N ILE A 19 -9.54 -45.39 12.10
CA ILE A 19 -8.75 -44.26 12.63
C ILE A 19 -7.24 -44.56 12.61
N HIS A 20 -6.85 -45.78 13.00
CA HIS A 20 -5.44 -46.18 13.01
C HIS A 20 -4.86 -46.27 11.59
N ALA A 21 -5.60 -46.87 10.65
CA ALA A 21 -5.23 -46.94 9.25
C ALA A 21 -5.05 -45.53 8.64
N ARG A 22 -5.97 -44.60 8.92
CA ARG A 22 -5.85 -43.19 8.49
C ARG A 22 -4.62 -42.50 9.07
N ARG A 23 -4.28 -42.76 10.33
CA ARG A 23 -3.07 -42.22 10.98
C ARG A 23 -1.79 -42.74 10.30
N ILE A 24 -1.73 -44.04 10.00
CA ILE A 24 -0.61 -44.65 9.27
C ILE A 24 -0.50 -44.03 7.87
N GLN A 25 -1.60 -43.96 7.12
CA GLN A 25 -1.62 -43.35 5.79
C GLN A 25 -1.14 -41.89 5.81
N ARG A 26 -1.55 -41.11 6.82
CA ARG A 26 -1.08 -39.72 6.99
C ARG A 26 0.43 -39.67 7.21
N GLN A 27 0.98 -40.54 8.07
CA GLN A 27 2.42 -40.57 8.33
C GLN A 27 3.22 -41.01 7.10
N VAL A 28 2.72 -41.98 6.32
CA VAL A 28 3.33 -42.39 5.05
C VAL A 28 3.40 -41.21 4.08
N ARG A 29 2.30 -40.47 3.91
CA ARG A 29 2.27 -39.29 3.04
C ARG A 29 3.23 -38.19 3.53
N LYS A 30 3.32 -37.96 4.85
CA LYS A 30 4.30 -37.06 5.45
C LYS A 30 5.74 -37.48 5.11
N ASN A 31 6.06 -38.75 5.28
CA ASN A 31 7.39 -39.26 4.95
C ASN A 31 7.71 -39.14 3.45
N ASN A 32 6.72 -39.30 2.56
CA ASN A 32 6.91 -39.07 1.13
C ASN A 32 7.23 -37.61 0.82
N VAL A 33 6.57 -36.66 1.48
CA VAL A 33 6.90 -35.23 1.36
C VAL A 33 8.34 -34.96 1.80
N LEU A 34 8.78 -35.52 2.93
CA LEU A 34 10.18 -35.35 3.39
C LEU A 34 11.19 -35.90 2.38
N LYS A 35 10.96 -37.11 1.87
CA LYS A 35 11.85 -37.70 0.86
C LYS A 35 11.97 -36.81 -0.38
N GLN A 36 10.84 -36.32 -0.88
CA GLN A 36 10.85 -35.39 -2.03
C GLN A 36 11.43 -34.03 -1.68
N ASN A 37 11.31 -33.57 -0.44
CA ASN A 37 11.97 -32.35 0.02
C ASN A 37 13.48 -32.48 -0.06
N THR A 38 14.05 -33.63 0.32
CA THR A 38 15.48 -33.90 0.14
C THR A 38 15.87 -33.86 -1.34
N THR A 39 15.10 -34.50 -2.23
CA THR A 39 15.34 -34.46 -3.67
C THR A 39 15.26 -33.03 -4.23
N PHE A 40 14.33 -32.22 -3.72
CA PHE A 40 14.18 -30.82 -4.10
C PHE A 40 15.32 -29.94 -3.58
N LYS A 41 15.77 -30.13 -2.33
CA LYS A 41 16.95 -29.45 -1.76
C LYS A 41 18.21 -29.71 -2.57
N ASN A 42 18.36 -30.93 -3.10
CA ASN A 42 19.52 -31.33 -3.92
C ASN A 42 19.58 -30.61 -5.29
N LEU A 43 18.56 -29.82 -5.66
CA LEU A 43 18.65 -28.90 -6.79
C LEU A 43 19.51 -27.66 -6.46
N GLU A 44 19.84 -27.43 -5.18
CA GLU A 44 20.70 -26.34 -4.72
C GLU A 44 20.29 -24.95 -5.22
N LEU A 45 18.99 -24.72 -5.40
CA LEU A 45 18.44 -23.45 -5.91
C LEU A 45 18.93 -22.25 -5.09
N SER A 46 19.06 -22.41 -3.77
CA SER A 46 19.57 -21.38 -2.87
C SER A 46 21.04 -21.05 -3.08
N SER A 47 21.87 -22.05 -3.36
CA SER A 47 23.29 -21.85 -3.63
C SER A 47 23.47 -21.18 -4.98
N LYS A 48 22.78 -21.70 -6.01
CA LYS A 48 22.80 -21.15 -7.37
C LYS A 48 22.30 -19.70 -7.40
N GLY A 49 21.21 -19.39 -6.71
CA GLY A 49 20.65 -18.04 -6.67
C GLY A 49 21.60 -16.99 -6.08
N LYS A 50 22.50 -17.39 -5.17
CA LYS A 50 23.50 -16.48 -4.59
C LYS A 50 24.73 -16.27 -5.48
N THR A 51 25.07 -17.25 -6.31
CA THR A 51 26.36 -17.27 -7.03
C THR A 51 26.25 -17.03 -8.52
N THR A 52 25.05 -17.08 -9.09
CA THR A 52 24.84 -16.93 -10.54
C THR A 52 24.15 -15.59 -10.86
N PRO A 53 24.45 -14.96 -12.01
CA PRO A 53 23.70 -13.80 -12.47
C PRO A 53 22.24 -14.13 -12.79
N PHE A 54 21.35 -13.14 -12.71
CA PHE A 54 19.91 -13.28 -12.95
C PHE A 54 19.57 -14.01 -14.26
N ALA A 55 20.22 -13.62 -15.37
CA ALA A 55 19.97 -14.20 -16.68
C ALA A 55 20.32 -15.71 -16.76
N ASP A 56 21.33 -16.15 -16.03
CA ASP A 56 21.76 -17.55 -16.05
C ASP A 56 20.92 -18.39 -15.07
N PHE A 57 20.55 -17.81 -13.93
CA PHE A 57 19.64 -18.46 -13.00
C PHE A 57 18.25 -18.66 -13.60
N THR A 58 17.71 -17.67 -14.32
CA THR A 58 16.41 -17.80 -15.00
C THR A 58 16.42 -18.88 -16.08
N LYS A 59 17.54 -19.11 -16.77
CA LYS A 59 17.71 -20.26 -17.68
C LYS A 59 17.78 -21.57 -16.91
N TYR A 60 18.53 -21.60 -15.81
CA TYR A 60 18.72 -22.80 -14.99
C TYR A 60 17.40 -23.34 -14.44
N ILE A 61 16.58 -22.50 -13.82
CA ILE A 61 15.30 -22.93 -13.21
C ILE A 61 14.26 -23.42 -14.24
N ARG A 62 14.44 -23.08 -15.52
CA ARG A 62 13.58 -23.53 -16.63
C ARG A 62 14.01 -24.87 -17.20
N GLN A 63 15.15 -25.42 -16.77
CA GLN A 63 15.62 -26.72 -17.26
C GLN A 63 14.59 -27.81 -16.95
N PRO A 64 14.34 -28.77 -17.88
CA PRO A 64 13.30 -29.78 -17.72
C PRO A 64 13.41 -30.60 -16.41
N HIS A 65 14.65 -30.88 -15.96
CA HIS A 65 14.88 -31.63 -14.74
C HIS A 65 14.43 -30.87 -13.48
N ILE A 66 14.70 -29.56 -13.40
CA ILE A 66 14.26 -28.69 -12.29
C ILE A 66 12.74 -28.66 -12.21
N VAL A 67 12.10 -28.42 -13.36
CA VAL A 67 10.65 -28.36 -13.46
C VAL A 67 10.02 -29.70 -13.06
N SER A 68 10.60 -30.81 -13.49
CA SER A 68 10.15 -32.17 -13.15
C SER A 68 10.23 -32.45 -11.64
N VAL A 69 11.38 -32.17 -11.02
CA VAL A 69 11.57 -32.37 -9.57
C VAL A 69 10.62 -31.46 -8.77
N SER A 70 10.46 -30.20 -9.19
CA SER A 70 9.52 -29.26 -8.58
C SER A 70 8.06 -29.72 -8.69
N ASN A 71 7.66 -30.28 -9.84
CA ASN A 71 6.34 -30.86 -10.04
C ASN A 71 6.09 -32.06 -9.11
N ASN A 72 7.07 -32.96 -9.00
CA ASN A 72 6.98 -34.13 -8.12
C ASN A 72 6.85 -33.75 -6.64
N TYR A 73 7.60 -32.72 -6.23
CA TYR A 73 7.52 -32.16 -4.88
C TYR A 73 6.12 -31.61 -4.57
N ILE A 74 5.57 -30.77 -5.46
CA ILE A 74 4.22 -30.22 -5.34
C ILE A 74 3.13 -31.31 -5.35
N ASN A 75 3.29 -32.33 -6.20
CA ASN A 75 2.34 -33.45 -6.28
C ASN A 75 2.27 -34.24 -4.96
N CYS A 76 3.36 -34.34 -4.21
CA CYS A 76 3.34 -34.98 -2.88
C CYS A 76 2.51 -34.18 -1.88
N PHE A 77 2.52 -32.85 -1.92
CA PHE A 77 1.64 -32.03 -1.08
C PHE A 77 0.17 -32.15 -1.49
N LYS A 78 -0.14 -32.26 -2.78
CA LYS A 78 -1.50 -32.55 -3.28
C LYS A 78 -2.03 -33.90 -2.77
N GLN A 79 -1.18 -34.92 -2.71
CA GLN A 79 -1.54 -36.22 -2.17
C GLN A 79 -1.62 -36.23 -0.64
N TYR A 80 -0.83 -35.39 0.05
CA TYR A 80 -0.81 -35.29 1.50
C TYR A 80 -2.15 -34.83 2.07
N LYS A 81 -2.64 -33.66 1.60
CA LYS A 81 -3.88 -33.05 2.04
C LYS A 81 -4.61 -32.44 0.84
N LYS A 82 -5.93 -32.62 0.81
CA LYS A 82 -6.80 -32.14 -0.28
C LYS A 82 -6.71 -30.62 -0.44
N ASP A 83 -7.12 -30.15 -1.61
CA ASP A 83 -7.26 -28.73 -1.96
C ASP A 83 -5.95 -27.94 -2.03
N PHE A 84 -4.81 -28.60 -2.22
CA PHE A 84 -3.53 -27.94 -2.44
C PHE A 84 -3.45 -27.25 -3.82
N LYS A 85 -3.34 -25.93 -3.82
CA LYS A 85 -3.45 -25.10 -5.03
C LYS A 85 -2.11 -24.64 -5.61
N LEU A 86 -1.05 -24.61 -4.79
CA LEU A 86 0.27 -24.15 -5.24
C LEU A 86 0.77 -24.99 -6.42
N ASN A 87 1.29 -24.31 -7.45
CA ASN A 87 1.96 -24.96 -8.57
C ASN A 87 3.49 -24.79 -8.49
N SER A 88 4.21 -25.63 -9.23
CA SER A 88 5.68 -25.66 -9.22
C SER A 88 6.33 -24.37 -9.72
N ARG A 89 5.70 -23.69 -10.69
CA ARG A 89 6.22 -22.41 -11.22
C ARG A 89 6.19 -21.34 -10.14
N VAL A 90 5.07 -21.22 -9.41
CA VAL A 90 4.93 -20.26 -8.31
C VAL A 90 5.93 -20.56 -7.19
N LEU A 91 6.14 -21.84 -6.87
CA LEU A 91 7.17 -22.25 -5.91
C LEU A 91 8.57 -21.82 -6.37
N ILE A 92 8.94 -22.08 -7.62
CA ILE A 92 10.24 -21.67 -8.19
C ILE A 92 10.37 -20.14 -8.17
N THR A 93 9.27 -19.41 -8.44
CA THR A 93 9.27 -17.95 -8.37
C THR A 93 9.59 -17.42 -6.97
N ALA A 94 9.29 -18.15 -5.90
CA ALA A 94 9.72 -17.76 -4.54
C ALA A 94 11.24 -17.66 -4.44
N TYR A 95 11.97 -18.57 -5.09
CA TYR A 95 13.44 -18.54 -5.14
C TYR A 95 13.94 -17.38 -5.99
N LEU A 96 13.28 -17.10 -7.12
CA LEU A 96 13.61 -15.93 -7.95
C LEU A 96 13.49 -14.62 -7.16
N ILE A 97 12.36 -14.40 -6.49
CA ILE A 97 12.10 -13.18 -5.71
C ILE A 97 13.07 -13.05 -4.54
N THR A 98 13.39 -14.16 -3.88
CA THR A 98 14.31 -14.19 -2.74
C THR A 98 15.74 -13.76 -3.11
N TYR A 99 16.24 -14.15 -4.29
CA TYR A 99 17.64 -13.93 -4.67
C TYR A 99 17.85 -12.78 -5.66
N TYR A 100 16.81 -12.36 -6.37
CA TYR A 100 16.86 -11.30 -7.39
C TYR A 100 15.75 -10.29 -7.15
N GLN A 101 15.69 -9.80 -5.92
CA GLN A 101 14.68 -8.84 -5.47
C GLN A 101 14.75 -7.56 -6.29
N GLU A 102 15.95 -6.99 -6.48
CA GLU A 102 16.10 -5.70 -7.17
C GLU A 102 15.69 -5.80 -8.63
N GLU A 103 15.98 -6.92 -9.29
CA GLU A 103 15.64 -7.14 -10.70
C GLU A 103 14.14 -7.39 -10.93
N LEU A 104 13.42 -7.88 -9.91
CA LEU A 104 12.01 -8.27 -10.05
C LEU A 104 11.04 -7.27 -9.42
N LEU A 105 11.40 -6.72 -8.27
CA LEU A 105 10.55 -5.82 -7.48
C LEU A 105 11.06 -4.38 -7.49
N GLY A 106 12.28 -4.14 -7.95
CA GLY A 106 12.92 -2.82 -7.93
C GLY A 106 13.56 -2.48 -6.58
N LYS A 107 14.12 -1.27 -6.51
CA LYS A 107 14.78 -0.74 -5.30
C LYS A 107 13.78 -0.19 -4.29
N GLU A 108 12.72 0.46 -4.77
CA GLU A 108 11.65 1.01 -3.94
C GLU A 108 10.48 0.03 -3.96
N LEU A 109 10.31 -0.71 -2.85
CA LEU A 109 9.26 -1.72 -2.75
C LEU A 109 7.92 -1.07 -2.43
N HIS A 110 6.92 -1.33 -3.25
CA HIS A 110 5.53 -1.13 -2.84
C HIS A 110 5.19 -2.09 -1.69
N GLN A 111 4.20 -1.76 -0.86
CA GLN A 111 3.81 -2.59 0.30
C GLN A 111 3.48 -4.05 -0.08
N LEU A 112 2.84 -4.26 -1.23
CA LEU A 112 2.56 -5.61 -1.75
C LEU A 112 3.82 -6.35 -2.21
N ASP A 113 4.81 -5.64 -2.74
CA ASP A 113 6.10 -6.23 -3.14
C ASP A 113 6.90 -6.64 -1.89
N GLN A 114 6.85 -5.83 -0.82
CA GLN A 114 7.44 -6.17 0.47
C GLN A 114 6.80 -7.42 1.08
N SER A 115 5.46 -7.48 1.11
CA SER A 115 4.75 -8.68 1.56
C SER A 115 5.15 -9.91 0.72
N MET A 116 5.20 -9.77 -0.60
CA MET A 116 5.59 -10.86 -1.50
C MET A 116 7.01 -11.37 -1.23
N LEU A 117 7.95 -10.47 -0.94
CA LEU A 117 9.33 -10.80 -0.57
C LEU A 117 9.39 -11.55 0.77
N GLU A 118 8.73 -11.04 1.81
CA GLU A 118 8.71 -11.66 3.15
C GLU A 118 8.18 -13.09 3.10
N TRP A 119 7.08 -13.29 2.36
CA TRP A 119 6.50 -14.61 2.16
C TRP A 119 7.40 -15.53 1.34
N SER A 120 8.07 -15.01 0.30
CA SER A 120 9.04 -15.77 -0.49
C SER A 120 10.23 -16.24 0.34
N LEU A 121 10.77 -15.35 1.17
CA LEU A 121 11.86 -15.65 2.12
C LEU A 121 11.46 -16.75 3.09
N GLU A 122 10.26 -16.66 3.68
CA GLU A 122 9.78 -17.65 4.63
C GLU A 122 9.53 -19.01 3.96
N VAL A 123 9.02 -19.05 2.73
CA VAL A 123 8.87 -20.28 1.94
C VAL A 123 10.23 -20.95 1.70
N VAL A 124 11.19 -20.22 1.17
CA VAL A 124 12.55 -20.74 0.89
C VAL A 124 13.21 -21.24 2.17
N LYS A 125 13.13 -20.46 3.25
CA LYS A 125 13.67 -20.81 4.56
C LYS A 125 13.06 -22.10 5.10
N ARG A 126 11.73 -22.23 5.10
CA ARG A 126 11.03 -23.40 5.67
C ARG A 126 11.26 -24.67 4.88
N ILE A 127 11.38 -24.58 3.56
CA ILE A 127 11.76 -25.72 2.72
C ILE A 127 13.17 -26.21 3.09
N ASN A 128 14.12 -25.27 3.22
CA ASN A 128 15.51 -25.57 3.55
C ASN A 128 15.69 -26.15 4.97
N LEU A 129 14.83 -25.78 5.92
CA LEU A 129 14.85 -26.27 7.31
C LEU A 129 13.94 -27.48 7.58
N LEU A 130 13.19 -27.96 6.59
CA LEU A 130 12.25 -29.06 6.80
C LEU A 130 13.00 -30.39 6.93
N ASP A 131 13.16 -30.84 8.18
CA ASP A 131 13.80 -32.12 8.53
C ASP A 131 12.89 -33.04 9.38
N ASP A 132 11.83 -32.52 10.02
CA ASP A 132 10.84 -33.32 10.78
C ASP A 132 9.44 -33.32 10.11
N SER A 133 8.81 -34.48 10.15
CA SER A 133 7.42 -34.72 9.75
C SER A 133 6.38 -33.87 10.50
N LYS A 134 6.73 -33.34 11.68
CA LYS A 134 5.86 -32.45 12.46
C LYS A 134 5.67 -31.08 11.79
N ASP A 135 6.65 -30.60 11.03
CA ASP A 135 6.60 -29.27 10.42
C ASP A 135 5.94 -29.25 9.03
N ILE A 136 5.64 -30.42 8.46
CA ILE A 136 4.95 -30.55 7.16
C ILE A 136 3.58 -29.86 7.18
N ASP A 137 2.84 -29.94 8.29
CA ASP A 137 1.53 -29.28 8.40
C ASP A 137 1.66 -27.76 8.33
N LYS A 138 2.69 -27.20 8.97
CA LYS A 138 2.98 -25.75 8.93
C LYS A 138 3.43 -25.33 7.54
N LEU A 139 4.32 -26.10 6.91
CA LEU A 139 4.79 -25.83 5.55
C LEU A 139 3.64 -25.93 4.53
N TRP A 140 2.77 -26.93 4.65
CA TRP A 140 1.58 -27.04 3.79
C TRP A 140 0.70 -25.79 3.89
N LEU A 141 0.47 -25.28 5.11
CA LEU A 141 -0.31 -24.06 5.33
C LEU A 141 0.38 -22.83 4.75
N LEU A 142 1.69 -22.70 4.98
CA LEU A 142 2.51 -21.63 4.41
C LEU A 142 2.41 -21.60 2.88
N LEU A 143 2.61 -22.74 2.22
CA LEU A 143 2.57 -22.87 0.76
C LEU A 143 1.18 -22.56 0.17
N GLN A 144 0.12 -22.86 0.92
CA GLN A 144 -1.25 -22.51 0.52
C GLN A 144 -1.51 -21.01 0.62
N ASN A 145 -1.09 -20.39 1.73
CA ASN A 145 -1.21 -18.95 1.91
C ASN A 145 -0.36 -18.21 0.87
N TYR A 146 0.85 -18.70 0.61
CA TYR A 146 1.73 -18.17 -0.42
C TYR A 146 1.08 -18.12 -1.81
N GLN A 147 0.32 -19.15 -2.19
CA GLN A 147 -0.41 -19.15 -3.47
C GLN A 147 -1.47 -18.03 -3.54
N LEU A 148 -2.11 -17.70 -2.42
CA LEU A 148 -3.09 -16.60 -2.36
C LEU A 148 -2.39 -15.24 -2.48
N ILE A 149 -1.35 -15.02 -1.69
CA ILE A 149 -0.55 -13.78 -1.71
C ILE A 149 0.07 -13.58 -3.09
N PHE A 150 0.64 -14.62 -3.69
CA PHE A 150 1.21 -14.56 -5.03
C PHE A 150 0.19 -14.14 -6.09
N ASN A 151 -1.04 -14.67 -6.03
CA ASN A 151 -2.07 -14.28 -7.00
C ASN A 151 -2.50 -12.82 -6.82
N GLN A 152 -2.69 -12.37 -5.58
CA GLN A 152 -3.00 -10.97 -5.29
C GLN A 152 -1.89 -10.03 -5.78
N TRP A 153 -0.64 -10.37 -5.47
CA TRP A 153 0.53 -9.64 -5.95
C TRP A 153 0.57 -9.60 -7.47
N LYS A 154 0.42 -10.75 -8.14
CA LYS A 154 0.43 -10.85 -9.60
C LYS A 154 -0.66 -10.00 -10.26
N ASP A 155 -1.87 -10.01 -9.72
CA ASP A 155 -2.98 -9.24 -10.29
C ASP A 155 -2.75 -7.74 -10.08
N SER A 156 -2.23 -7.33 -8.92
CA SER A 156 -1.86 -5.94 -8.66
C SER A 156 -0.70 -5.48 -9.54
N ASP A 157 0.33 -6.30 -9.70
CA ASP A 157 1.48 -6.02 -10.55
C ASP A 157 1.08 -5.82 -12.00
N LYS A 158 0.23 -6.73 -12.51
CA LYS A 158 -0.39 -6.61 -13.83
C LYS A 158 -1.15 -5.29 -13.99
N SER A 159 -2.00 -4.91 -13.03
CA SER A 159 -2.75 -3.64 -13.08
C SER A 159 -1.81 -2.44 -13.13
N ARG A 160 -0.78 -2.38 -12.26
CA ARG A 160 0.23 -1.30 -12.26
C ARG A 160 0.96 -1.18 -13.59
N MET A 161 1.29 -2.31 -14.23
CA MET A 161 1.90 -2.31 -15.56
C MET A 161 0.93 -1.74 -16.61
N VAL A 162 -0.35 -2.13 -16.59
CA VAL A 162 -1.37 -1.58 -17.51
C VAL A 162 -1.52 -0.08 -17.32
N GLU A 163 -1.64 0.39 -16.08
CA GLU A 163 -1.75 1.81 -15.75
C GLU A 163 -0.53 2.60 -16.23
N SER A 164 0.67 2.08 -15.99
CA SER A 164 1.91 2.70 -16.46
C SER A 164 1.90 2.86 -17.98
N ILE A 165 1.37 1.88 -18.71
CA ILE A 165 1.23 1.94 -20.18
C ILE A 165 0.20 2.99 -20.59
N ILE A 166 -0.96 3.06 -19.93
CA ILE A 166 -1.99 4.07 -20.18
C ILE A 166 -1.38 5.48 -20.06
N ILE A 167 -0.70 5.75 -18.94
CA ILE A 167 -0.04 7.03 -18.67
C ILE A 167 1.04 7.31 -19.73
N SER A 168 1.88 6.33 -20.02
CA SER A 168 2.97 6.45 -20.99
C SER A 168 2.46 6.73 -22.41
N TYR A 169 1.34 6.11 -22.81
CA TYR A 169 0.70 6.34 -24.10
C TYR A 169 0.06 7.74 -24.17
N TYR A 170 -0.71 8.12 -23.15
CA TYR A 170 -1.34 9.45 -23.06
C TYR A 170 -0.31 10.57 -23.15
N ASN A 171 0.78 10.48 -22.38
CA ASN A 171 1.83 11.49 -22.39
C ASN A 171 2.44 11.65 -23.78
N ARG A 172 2.71 10.56 -24.51
CA ARG A 172 3.22 10.64 -25.89
C ARG A 172 2.24 11.32 -26.84
N CYS A 173 0.94 11.07 -26.71
CA CYS A 173 -0.08 11.82 -27.48
C CYS A 173 -0.02 13.32 -27.16
N LYS A 174 0.06 13.71 -25.89
CA LYS A 174 0.19 15.12 -25.49
C LYS A 174 1.50 15.75 -25.94
N HIS A 175 2.59 15.00 -26.00
CA HIS A 175 3.84 15.48 -26.59
C HIS A 175 3.72 15.74 -28.09
N ILE A 176 3.05 14.85 -28.84
CA ILE A 176 2.77 15.07 -30.27
C ILE A 176 1.93 16.34 -30.47
N GLU A 177 0.88 16.56 -29.67
CA GLU A 177 0.08 17.79 -29.71
C GLU A 177 0.92 19.05 -29.47
N LYS A 178 1.80 19.02 -28.47
CA LYS A 178 2.72 20.12 -28.15
C LYS A 178 3.70 20.41 -29.28
N ILE A 179 4.29 19.38 -29.89
CA ILE A 179 5.23 19.53 -31.01
C ILE A 179 4.51 20.12 -32.23
N ASN A 180 3.28 19.68 -32.50
CA ASN A 180 2.48 20.22 -33.60
C ASN A 180 2.17 21.71 -33.39
N ALA A 181 1.82 22.11 -32.18
CA ALA A 181 1.50 23.49 -31.81
C ALA A 181 2.72 24.42 -31.70
N ASP A 182 3.95 23.89 -31.67
CA ASP A 182 5.17 24.70 -31.53
C ASP A 182 5.55 25.37 -32.86
N GLU A 183 5.42 26.69 -32.93
CA GLU A 183 5.74 27.47 -34.14
C GLU A 183 7.24 27.65 -34.38
N LYS A 184 8.11 27.29 -33.42
CA LYS A 184 9.57 27.51 -33.50
C LYS A 184 10.32 26.35 -34.15
N LEU A 185 9.73 25.16 -34.20
CA LEU A 185 10.33 23.96 -34.78
C LEU A 185 10.14 23.92 -36.29
N SER A 186 11.19 23.50 -37.01
CA SER A 186 11.09 23.23 -38.44
C SER A 186 10.15 22.06 -38.71
N ASN A 187 9.51 22.04 -39.89
CA ASN A 187 8.59 20.95 -40.25
C ASN A 187 9.30 19.58 -40.32
N GLU A 188 10.57 19.56 -40.73
CA GLU A 188 11.39 18.33 -40.79
C GLU A 188 11.68 17.78 -39.38
N ASP A 189 12.05 18.65 -38.44
CA ASP A 189 12.30 18.23 -37.04
C ASP A 189 11.02 17.71 -36.38
N LYS A 190 9.88 18.35 -36.64
CA LYS A 190 8.57 17.88 -36.17
C LYS A 190 8.28 16.48 -36.67
N GLU A 191 8.49 16.22 -37.96
CA GLU A 191 8.20 14.92 -38.57
C GLU A 191 9.07 13.81 -37.98
N ILE A 192 10.36 14.06 -37.76
CA ILE A 192 11.28 13.12 -37.11
C ILE A 192 10.79 12.78 -35.69
N CYS A 193 10.51 13.80 -34.87
CA CYS A 193 10.06 13.59 -33.50
C CYS A 193 8.71 12.87 -33.42
N ILE A 194 7.76 13.22 -34.28
CA ILE A 194 6.43 12.60 -34.32
C ILE A 194 6.52 11.13 -34.75
N ASN A 195 7.34 10.81 -35.73
CA ASN A 195 7.54 9.43 -36.19
C ASN A 195 8.12 8.55 -35.07
N GLU A 196 9.13 9.04 -34.36
CA GLU A 196 9.71 8.34 -33.21
C GLU A 196 8.67 8.11 -32.10
N LEU A 197 7.90 9.15 -31.73
CA LEU A 197 6.84 9.01 -30.73
C LEU A 197 5.75 8.00 -31.15
N ASN A 198 5.42 7.93 -32.45
CA ASN A 198 4.48 6.95 -32.99
C ASN A 198 5.02 5.51 -33.00
N ILE A 199 6.34 5.33 -33.18
CA ILE A 199 6.99 4.02 -33.01
C ILE A 199 6.86 3.59 -31.55
N GLN A 200 7.28 4.44 -30.61
CA GLN A 200 7.22 4.14 -29.18
C GLN A 200 5.79 3.87 -28.69
N LYS A 201 4.79 4.62 -29.18
CA LYS A 201 3.37 4.35 -28.88
C LYS A 201 2.96 2.93 -29.28
N ARG A 202 3.38 2.46 -30.45
CA ARG A 202 3.08 1.10 -30.94
C ARG A 202 3.80 0.03 -30.12
N GLU A 203 5.05 0.26 -29.75
CA GLU A 203 5.83 -0.67 -28.92
C GLU A 203 5.20 -0.85 -27.54
N VAL A 204 4.81 0.25 -26.90
CA VAL A 204 4.15 0.25 -25.59
C VAL A 204 2.85 -0.58 -25.62
N LEU A 205 2.03 -0.42 -26.67
CA LEU A 205 0.80 -1.21 -26.84
C LEU A 205 1.07 -2.68 -27.18
N GLY A 206 2.11 -2.96 -27.96
CA GLY A 206 2.53 -4.33 -28.28
C GLY A 206 2.88 -5.14 -27.02
N ASN A 207 3.51 -4.49 -26.05
CA ASN A 207 3.89 -5.12 -24.79
C ASN A 207 2.68 -5.48 -23.91
N VAL A 208 1.58 -4.73 -23.94
CA VAL A 208 0.38 -5.00 -23.11
C VAL A 208 -0.19 -6.38 -23.39
N LYS A 209 -0.37 -6.74 -24.67
CA LYS A 209 -0.97 -8.02 -25.06
C LYS A 209 -0.16 -9.25 -24.62
N PHE A 210 1.13 -9.07 -24.32
CA PHE A 210 1.98 -10.15 -23.85
C PHE A 210 1.59 -10.62 -22.45
N PHE A 211 1.24 -9.70 -21.55
CA PHE A 211 0.90 -10.01 -20.15
C PHE A 211 -0.59 -9.84 -19.84
N ASP A 212 -1.34 -9.14 -20.69
CA ASP A 212 -2.79 -9.07 -20.67
C ASP A 212 -3.42 -9.35 -22.05
N PRO A 213 -3.66 -10.62 -22.41
CA PRO A 213 -4.26 -10.98 -23.70
C PRO A 213 -5.65 -10.40 -23.93
N ASN A 214 -6.37 -10.04 -22.86
CA ASN A 214 -7.74 -9.54 -22.91
C ASN A 214 -7.82 -8.02 -23.00
N PHE A 215 -6.67 -7.32 -23.02
CA PHE A 215 -6.66 -5.87 -23.13
C PHE A 215 -7.14 -5.41 -24.51
N ASP A 216 -8.21 -4.62 -24.54
CA ASP A 216 -8.78 -4.08 -25.78
C ASP A 216 -8.00 -2.85 -26.25
N VAL A 217 -6.98 -3.13 -27.07
CA VAL A 217 -6.12 -2.10 -27.66
C VAL A 217 -6.89 -1.16 -28.57
N GLU A 218 -7.91 -1.65 -29.29
CA GLU A 218 -8.65 -0.84 -30.24
C GLU A 218 -9.53 0.18 -29.51
N TYR A 219 -10.26 -0.29 -28.49
CA TYR A 219 -11.02 0.59 -27.61
C TYR A 219 -10.11 1.62 -26.92
N PHE A 220 -8.97 1.19 -26.38
CA PHE A 220 -8.05 2.09 -25.69
C PHE A 220 -7.52 3.18 -26.61
N VAL A 221 -7.07 2.84 -27.83
CA VAL A 221 -6.55 3.84 -28.79
C VAL A 221 -7.62 4.88 -29.14
N ASN A 222 -8.87 4.46 -29.29
CA ASN A 222 -9.97 5.35 -29.65
C ASN A 222 -10.44 6.25 -28.49
N ASN A 223 -10.21 5.85 -27.24
CA ASN A 223 -10.75 6.52 -26.05
C ASN A 223 -9.67 6.87 -24.99
N TYR A 224 -8.40 6.96 -25.39
CA TYR A 224 -7.27 7.03 -24.46
C TYR A 224 -7.33 8.22 -23.49
N GLU A 225 -7.88 9.36 -23.91
CA GLU A 225 -8.05 10.54 -23.04
C GLU A 225 -9.09 10.30 -21.95
N GLU A 226 -10.24 9.73 -22.30
CA GLU A 226 -11.30 9.41 -21.34
C GLU A 226 -10.80 8.39 -20.31
N VAL A 227 -10.11 7.34 -20.78
CA VAL A 227 -9.51 6.31 -19.93
C VAL A 227 -8.50 6.93 -18.96
N TYR A 228 -7.60 7.79 -19.45
CA TYR A 228 -6.61 8.47 -18.62
C TYR A 228 -7.26 9.40 -17.59
N ASN A 229 -8.22 10.22 -18.00
CA ASN A 229 -8.90 11.17 -17.11
C ASN A 229 -9.67 10.43 -16.00
N THR A 230 -10.36 9.34 -16.35
CA THR A 230 -11.07 8.49 -15.38
C THR A 230 -10.11 7.91 -14.34
N LEU A 231 -8.94 7.44 -14.79
CA LEU A 231 -7.88 6.94 -13.91
C LEU A 231 -7.37 8.05 -12.97
N ASN A 232 -7.09 9.23 -13.49
CA ASN A 232 -6.60 10.36 -12.70
C ASN A 232 -7.64 10.86 -11.67
N ASP A 233 -8.92 10.88 -12.06
CA ASP A 233 -10.02 11.24 -11.16
C ASP A 233 -10.17 10.21 -10.04
N ALA A 234 -10.03 8.92 -10.34
CA ALA A 234 -10.04 7.86 -9.33
C ALA A 234 -8.88 8.02 -8.33
N TYR A 235 -7.67 8.33 -8.80
CA TYR A 235 -6.52 8.62 -7.94
C TYR A 235 -6.76 9.83 -7.04
N THR A 236 -7.33 10.89 -7.59
CA THR A 236 -7.65 12.12 -6.84
C THR A 236 -8.68 11.83 -5.75
N LYS A 237 -9.74 11.06 -6.07
CA LYS A 237 -10.76 10.64 -5.10
C LYS A 237 -10.17 9.76 -4.00
N LEU A 238 -9.35 8.77 -4.35
CA LEU A 238 -8.72 7.88 -3.39
C LEU A 238 -7.78 8.65 -2.44
N SER A 239 -6.98 9.58 -2.98
CA SER A 239 -6.14 10.46 -2.17
C SER A 239 -6.98 11.28 -1.17
N PHE A 240 -8.10 11.87 -1.64
CA PHE A 240 -9.02 12.60 -0.80
C PHE A 240 -9.65 11.73 0.30
N GLU A 241 -10.06 10.51 -0.03
CA GLU A 241 -10.62 9.55 0.93
C GLU A 241 -9.59 9.12 1.98
N VAL A 242 -8.34 8.88 1.60
CA VAL A 242 -7.24 8.55 2.53
C VAL A 242 -7.00 9.72 3.49
N VAL A 243 -6.88 10.93 2.97
CA VAL A 243 -6.68 12.14 3.79
C VAL A 243 -7.84 12.32 4.77
N ASN A 244 -9.09 12.18 4.33
CA ASN A 244 -10.24 12.31 5.21
C ASN A 244 -10.31 11.20 6.27
N THR A 245 -9.94 9.97 5.90
CA THR A 245 -9.89 8.85 6.84
C THR A 245 -8.83 9.09 7.91
N MET A 246 -7.65 9.58 7.53
CA MET A 246 -6.59 9.94 8.48
C MET A 246 -7.02 11.09 9.40
N LYS A 247 -7.62 12.15 8.85
CA LYS A 247 -8.14 13.28 9.63
C LYS A 247 -9.20 12.84 10.63
N LYS A 248 -10.12 11.98 10.19
CA LYS A 248 -11.15 11.40 11.06
C LYS A 248 -10.53 10.53 12.15
N ALA A 249 -9.59 9.65 11.83
CA ALA A 249 -8.92 8.82 12.82
C ALA A 249 -8.14 9.66 13.85
N PHE A 250 -7.49 10.74 13.40
CA PHE A 250 -6.81 11.68 14.29
C PHE A 250 -7.78 12.44 15.19
N TYR A 251 -8.89 12.92 14.63
CA TYR A 251 -9.99 13.53 15.39
C TYR A 251 -10.58 12.59 16.44
N ASP A 252 -10.90 11.36 16.04
CA ASP A 252 -11.48 10.34 16.92
C ASP A 252 -10.52 10.00 18.07
N MET A 253 -9.21 9.90 17.78
CA MET A 253 -8.16 9.70 18.79
C MET A 253 -8.09 10.87 19.80
N LEU A 254 -8.05 12.12 19.34
CA LEU A 254 -8.01 13.28 20.23
C LEU A 254 -9.25 13.36 21.12
N LYS A 255 -10.42 13.03 20.58
CA LYS A 255 -11.69 13.00 21.32
C LYS A 255 -11.71 11.90 22.37
N GLU A 256 -11.20 10.71 22.03
CA GLU A 256 -11.04 9.59 22.97
C GLU A 256 -10.13 9.99 24.14
N GLU A 257 -8.96 10.58 23.86
CA GLU A 257 -8.01 11.05 24.86
C GLU A 257 -8.61 12.10 25.82
N ILE A 258 -9.36 13.08 25.28
CA ILE A 258 -10.12 14.04 26.12
C ILE A 258 -11.12 13.31 27.02
N SER A 259 -11.84 12.33 26.48
CA SER A 259 -12.84 11.56 27.25
C SER A 259 -12.21 10.71 28.36
N GLU A 260 -10.97 10.25 28.15
CA GLU A 260 -10.14 9.58 29.14
C GLU A 260 -9.41 10.56 30.08
N ASN A 261 -9.70 11.86 29.96
CA ASN A 261 -9.16 12.94 30.77
C ASN A 261 -7.65 13.17 30.56
N ASN A 262 -7.11 12.73 29.41
CA ASN A 262 -5.74 12.95 28.97
C ASN A 262 -5.66 14.10 27.97
N PHE A 263 -5.14 15.24 28.42
CA PHE A 263 -5.02 16.46 27.60
C PHE A 263 -3.61 16.67 27.02
N VAL A 264 -2.68 15.73 27.24
CA VAL A 264 -1.32 15.84 26.71
C VAL A 264 -1.33 15.91 25.17
N PRO A 265 -2.08 15.06 24.44
CA PRO A 265 -2.11 15.14 22.97
C PRO A 265 -2.66 16.49 22.46
N ILE A 266 -3.65 17.06 23.15
CA ILE A 266 -4.22 18.37 22.81
C ILE A 266 -3.19 19.48 23.01
N ALA A 267 -2.48 19.46 24.14
CA ALA A 267 -1.42 20.42 24.43
C ALA A 267 -0.29 20.34 23.40
N GLU A 268 0.10 19.12 22.99
CA GLU A 268 1.11 18.91 21.95
C GLU A 268 0.69 19.50 20.60
N VAL A 269 -0.57 19.29 20.19
CA VAL A 269 -1.11 19.91 18.96
C VAL A 269 -1.10 21.43 19.05
N MET A 270 -1.55 22.00 20.17
CA MET A 270 -1.51 23.45 20.39
C MET A 270 -0.08 24.00 20.36
N VAL A 271 0.90 23.28 20.92
CA VAL A 271 2.33 23.64 20.89
C VAL A 271 2.90 23.54 19.47
N GLU A 272 2.45 22.59 18.66
CA GLU A 272 2.94 22.45 17.29
C GLU A 272 2.40 23.58 16.40
N ILE A 273 1.09 23.84 16.43
CA ILE A 273 0.44 25.00 15.77
C ILE A 273 1.22 26.28 16.08
N SER A 274 1.51 26.46 17.36
CA SER A 274 2.24 27.58 17.94
C SER A 274 3.65 27.74 17.34
N LYS A 275 4.44 26.67 17.29
CA LYS A 275 5.77 26.68 16.68
C LYS A 275 5.70 27.00 15.19
N ARG A 276 4.76 26.37 14.48
CA ARG A 276 4.55 26.59 13.05
C ARG A 276 4.21 28.04 12.74
N LEU A 277 3.36 28.67 13.56
CA LEU A 277 3.07 30.11 13.46
C LEU A 277 4.31 30.98 13.67
N LEU A 278 5.14 30.68 14.67
CA LEU A 278 6.35 31.45 14.96
C LEU A 278 7.37 31.41 13.80
N ILE A 279 7.39 30.33 13.01
CA ILE A 279 8.19 30.24 11.78
C ILE A 279 7.73 31.24 10.73
N LEU A 280 6.42 31.39 10.55
CA LEU A 280 5.81 32.27 9.54
C LEU A 280 5.93 33.76 9.90
N ILE A 281 6.06 34.08 11.19
CA ILE A 281 6.12 35.47 11.66
C ILE A 281 7.51 36.08 11.43
N PRO A 282 7.60 37.35 10.95
CA PRO A 282 8.87 38.05 10.80
C PRO A 282 9.66 38.15 12.12
N GLU A 283 10.98 37.99 12.06
CA GLU A 283 11.87 37.92 13.24
C GLU A 283 11.65 39.07 14.24
N LYS A 284 11.43 40.30 13.74
CA LYS A 284 11.20 41.49 14.58
C LYS A 284 9.96 41.41 15.48
N LYS A 285 9.00 40.54 15.17
CA LYS A 285 7.77 40.32 15.94
C LYS A 285 7.77 38.98 16.70
N ARG A 286 8.78 38.14 16.49
CA ARG A 286 8.81 36.76 17.00
C ARG A 286 8.92 36.71 18.52
N GLU A 287 9.75 37.55 19.14
CA GLU A 287 9.91 37.59 20.61
C GLU A 287 8.59 37.90 21.33
N LYS A 288 7.91 38.98 20.93
CA LYS A 288 6.60 39.37 21.51
C LYS A 288 5.51 38.31 21.30
N MET A 289 5.61 37.55 20.21
CA MET A 289 4.67 36.46 19.94
C MET A 289 5.00 35.22 20.77
N SER A 290 6.28 34.88 20.93
CA SER A 290 6.74 33.72 21.72
C SER A 290 6.43 33.85 23.21
N GLU A 291 6.35 35.08 23.74
CA GLU A 291 5.90 35.30 25.13
C GLU A 291 4.43 34.91 25.33
N LYS A 292 3.58 35.12 24.33
CA LYS A 292 2.15 34.77 24.35
C LYS A 292 1.89 33.30 24.00
N ILE A 293 2.86 32.66 23.37
CA ILE A 293 2.75 31.32 22.81
C ILE A 293 3.85 30.46 23.43
N ASN A 294 3.65 30.05 24.69
CA ASN A 294 4.56 29.15 25.39
C ASN A 294 3.80 27.96 26.00
N ILE A 295 4.53 26.90 26.31
CA ILE A 295 3.94 25.63 26.77
C ILE A 295 3.27 25.76 28.15
N GLN A 296 3.80 26.61 29.03
CA GLN A 296 3.21 26.84 30.35
C GLN A 296 1.82 27.47 30.23
N VAL A 297 1.67 28.48 29.37
CA VAL A 297 0.38 29.11 29.07
C VAL A 297 -0.61 28.09 28.52
N ILE A 298 -0.21 27.23 27.59
CA ILE A 298 -1.09 26.21 27.02
C ILE A 298 -1.57 25.22 28.08
N VAL A 299 -0.68 24.77 28.98
CA VAL A 299 -1.05 23.85 30.07
C VAL A 299 -2.01 24.52 31.04
N GLU A 300 -1.80 25.79 31.38
CA GLU A 300 -2.72 26.57 32.23
C GLU A 300 -4.10 26.70 31.58
N LEU A 301 -4.16 27.04 30.29
CA LEU A 301 -5.41 27.18 29.54
C LEU A 301 -6.24 25.88 29.46
N LEU A 302 -5.58 24.72 29.47
CA LEU A 302 -6.24 23.41 29.41
C LEU A 302 -6.59 22.83 30.80
N SER A 303 -6.16 23.47 31.88
CA SER A 303 -6.31 22.94 33.25
C SER A 303 -7.76 22.81 33.69
N ASP A 304 -8.63 23.72 33.24
CA ASP A 304 -10.07 23.76 33.57
C ASP A 304 -10.93 22.79 32.73
N LYS A 305 -10.33 22.15 31.70
CA LYS A 305 -10.95 21.09 30.89
C LYS A 305 -12.32 21.45 30.33
N SER A 306 -12.51 22.72 30.01
CA SER A 306 -13.75 23.29 29.52
C SER A 306 -13.48 24.60 28.78
N TRP A 307 -14.50 25.16 28.15
CA TRP A 307 -14.39 26.48 27.53
C TRP A 307 -14.25 27.59 28.57
N THR A 308 -13.03 28.10 28.77
CA THR A 308 -12.75 29.32 29.53
C THR A 308 -12.65 30.51 28.57
N THR A 309 -12.86 31.73 29.09
CA THR A 309 -12.71 32.96 28.30
C THR A 309 -11.27 33.07 27.78
N GLU A 310 -10.29 32.74 28.61
CA GLU A 310 -8.87 32.78 28.28
C GLU A 310 -8.52 31.81 27.14
N LEU A 311 -9.07 30.59 27.15
CA LEU A 311 -8.84 29.60 26.08
C LEU A 311 -9.47 30.05 24.77
N LYS A 312 -10.69 30.59 24.82
CA LYS A 312 -11.37 31.13 23.63
C LYS A 312 -10.57 32.29 23.02
N ASP A 313 -10.12 33.23 23.85
CA ASP A 313 -9.32 34.37 23.41
C ASP A 313 -7.98 33.93 22.81
N TYR A 314 -7.33 32.92 23.41
CA TYR A 314 -6.11 32.34 22.87
C TYR A 314 -6.35 31.72 21.49
N LEU A 315 -7.35 30.85 21.34
CA LEU A 315 -7.64 30.20 20.06
C LEU A 315 -8.07 31.22 18.99
N LYS A 316 -8.84 32.24 19.36
CA LYS A 316 -9.23 33.33 18.47
C LYS A 316 -8.00 34.10 17.98
N PHE A 317 -7.09 34.44 18.88
CA PHE A 317 -5.82 35.07 18.52
C PHE A 317 -4.99 34.22 17.55
N ILE A 318 -4.93 32.90 17.77
CA ILE A 318 -4.27 31.96 16.85
C ILE A 318 -4.96 31.96 15.49
N CYS A 319 -6.28 31.83 15.43
CA CYS A 319 -7.05 31.84 14.19
C CYS A 319 -6.92 33.15 13.41
N GLU A 320 -6.96 34.30 14.09
CA GLU A 320 -6.75 35.62 13.49
C GLU A 320 -5.32 35.76 12.95
N SER A 321 -4.32 35.22 13.66
CA SER A 321 -2.94 35.21 13.19
C SER A 321 -2.77 34.39 11.91
N VAL A 322 -3.40 33.21 11.84
CA VAL A 322 -3.44 32.39 10.63
C VAL A 322 -4.14 33.12 9.48
N PHE A 323 -5.26 33.79 9.76
CA PHE A 323 -5.98 34.59 8.77
C PHE A 323 -5.12 35.70 8.17
N VAL A 324 -4.43 36.48 9.02
CA VAL A 324 -3.56 37.59 8.58
C VAL A 324 -2.37 37.10 7.75
N LEU A 325 -1.88 35.88 8.01
CA LEU A 325 -0.79 35.26 7.25
C LEU A 325 -1.28 34.58 5.95
N GLY A 326 -2.59 34.45 5.76
CA GLY A 326 -3.19 33.87 4.56
C GLY A 326 -3.06 34.74 3.30
N ALA A 327 -3.33 34.14 2.15
CA ALA A 327 -3.37 34.87 0.88
C ALA A 327 -4.69 35.65 0.73
N SER A 328 -4.63 36.84 0.13
CA SER A 328 -5.78 37.73 -0.06
C SER A 328 -6.91 37.12 -0.91
N CYS A 329 -6.59 36.15 -1.76
CA CYS A 329 -7.59 35.41 -2.55
C CYS A 329 -8.51 34.53 -1.68
N ASP A 330 -8.10 34.20 -0.45
CA ASP A 330 -8.86 33.36 0.48
C ASP A 330 -9.59 34.17 1.56
N ASP A 331 -9.56 35.50 1.52
CA ASP A 331 -10.07 36.38 2.57
C ASP A 331 -11.55 36.11 2.91
N GLU A 332 -12.41 36.00 1.91
CA GLU A 332 -13.85 35.76 2.13
C GLU A 332 -14.12 34.39 2.75
N LYS A 333 -13.38 33.36 2.31
CA LYS A 333 -13.49 32.01 2.90
C LYS A 333 -12.97 32.00 4.33
N ASN A 334 -11.87 32.69 4.61
CA ASN A 334 -11.30 32.71 5.95
C ASN A 334 -12.13 33.55 6.93
N LYS A 335 -12.80 34.62 6.47
CA LYS A 335 -13.78 35.34 7.30
C LYS A 335 -14.98 34.48 7.68
N LEU A 336 -15.46 33.63 6.77
CA LEU A 336 -16.52 32.67 7.07
C LEU A 336 -16.04 31.63 8.10
N TRP A 337 -14.84 31.09 7.88
CA TRP A 337 -14.21 30.16 8.82
C TRP A 337 -14.06 30.72 10.23
N LEU A 338 -13.60 31.97 10.39
CA LEU A 338 -13.50 32.61 11.72
C LEU A 338 -14.85 32.66 12.45
N LYS A 339 -15.94 32.93 11.73
CA LYS A 339 -17.29 32.92 12.30
C LYS A 339 -17.77 31.52 12.69
N GLU A 340 -17.40 30.51 11.90
CA GLU A 340 -17.71 29.11 12.21
C GLU A 340 -16.96 28.65 13.46
N VAL A 341 -15.67 29.00 13.58
CA VAL A 341 -14.85 28.70 14.75
C VAL A 341 -15.41 29.38 16.01
N ASP A 342 -15.78 30.66 15.93
CA ASP A 342 -16.45 31.38 17.03
C ASP A 342 -17.72 30.64 17.49
N LYS A 343 -18.50 30.09 16.56
CA LYS A 343 -19.70 29.30 16.90
C LYS A 343 -19.35 27.97 17.56
N LEU A 344 -18.33 27.26 17.06
CA LEU A 344 -17.90 25.97 17.61
C LEU A 344 -17.43 26.09 19.07
N MET A 345 -16.86 27.24 19.46
CA MET A 345 -16.45 27.54 20.83
C MET A 345 -17.63 27.76 21.81
N GLU A 346 -18.86 27.91 21.31
CA GLU A 346 -20.07 28.00 22.14
C GLU A 346 -20.76 26.64 22.34
N GLU A 347 -20.27 25.60 21.67
CA GLU A 347 -20.85 24.27 21.63
C GLU A 347 -19.99 23.26 22.43
N ASN A 348 -20.15 21.94 22.20
CA ASN A 348 -19.51 20.89 22.99
C ASN A 348 -17.97 20.97 22.95
N TYR A 349 -17.35 21.30 24.08
CA TYR A 349 -15.89 21.39 24.24
C TYR A 349 -15.14 20.14 23.77
N ASN A 350 -15.57 18.95 24.21
CA ASN A 350 -14.88 17.70 23.92
C ASN A 350 -14.91 17.35 22.43
N ASP A 351 -15.98 17.73 21.74
CA ASP A 351 -16.15 17.46 20.31
C ASP A 351 -15.48 18.54 19.45
N ASN A 352 -15.50 19.79 19.91
CA ASN A 352 -15.18 20.94 19.06
C ASN A 352 -13.76 21.46 19.25
N LEU A 353 -13.13 21.29 20.42
CA LEU A 353 -11.73 21.68 20.59
C LEU A 353 -10.80 20.92 19.61
N PRO A 354 -10.87 19.57 19.51
CA PRO A 354 -10.07 18.85 18.51
C PRO A 354 -10.35 19.32 17.08
N LEU A 355 -11.62 19.58 16.76
CA LEU A 355 -12.04 20.01 15.43
C LEU A 355 -11.43 21.38 15.07
N ILE A 356 -11.47 22.35 15.99
CA ILE A 356 -10.90 23.68 15.78
C ILE A 356 -9.38 23.58 15.56
N LEU A 357 -8.68 22.77 16.36
CA LEU A 357 -7.23 22.58 16.24
C LEU A 357 -6.85 21.97 14.89
N ILE A 358 -7.59 20.96 14.42
CA ILE A 358 -7.37 20.35 13.10
C ILE A 358 -7.57 21.39 11.99
N GLN A 359 -8.62 22.22 12.06
CA GLN A 359 -8.86 23.26 11.06
C GLN A 359 -7.73 24.32 11.03
N ILE A 360 -7.17 24.67 12.18
CA ILE A 360 -6.03 25.58 12.26
C ILE A 360 -4.81 24.99 11.54
N GLU A 361 -4.48 23.72 11.79
CA GLU A 361 -3.39 23.00 11.14
C GLU A 361 -3.58 22.94 9.61
N GLU A 362 -4.80 22.65 9.12
CA GLU A 362 -5.10 22.63 7.68
C GLU A 362 -4.85 23.98 7.01
N LYS A 363 -5.21 25.08 7.69
CA LYS A 363 -4.98 26.44 7.18
C LYS A 363 -3.49 26.77 7.17
N LEU A 364 -2.73 26.34 8.18
CA LEU A 364 -1.28 26.49 8.22
C LEU A 364 -0.62 25.69 7.09
N ASP A 365 -1.00 24.43 6.87
CA ASP A 365 -0.51 23.61 5.77
C ASP A 365 -0.66 24.33 4.43
N ARG A 366 -1.83 24.90 4.18
CA ARG A 366 -2.09 25.65 2.95
C ARG A 366 -1.16 26.86 2.78
N ILE A 367 -0.88 27.60 3.86
CA ILE A 367 0.05 28.73 3.82
C ILE A 367 1.46 28.26 3.48
N PHE A 368 1.94 27.18 4.12
CA PHE A 368 3.26 26.62 3.84
C PHE A 368 3.37 26.07 2.41
N GLU A 369 2.32 25.42 1.88
CA GLU A 369 2.26 25.00 0.48
C GLU A 369 2.44 26.18 -0.47
N LEU A 370 1.68 27.27 -0.27
CA LEU A 370 1.76 28.46 -1.10
C LEU A 370 3.16 29.11 -1.05
N ILE A 371 3.78 29.17 0.13
CA ILE A 371 5.16 29.67 0.27
C ILE A 371 6.15 28.77 -0.50
N ASN A 372 5.99 27.44 -0.41
CA ASN A 372 6.85 26.50 -1.13
C ASN A 372 6.66 26.58 -2.65
N GLU A 373 5.44 26.79 -3.13
CA GLU A 373 5.15 27.04 -4.54
C GLU A 373 5.80 28.34 -5.04
N LEU A 374 5.81 29.39 -4.22
CA LEU A 374 6.48 30.65 -4.54
C LEU A 374 8.00 30.50 -4.59
N ASN A 375 8.60 29.73 -3.68
CA ASN A 375 10.05 29.50 -3.64
C ASN A 375 10.56 28.57 -4.76
N LYS A 376 9.67 27.82 -5.40
CA LYS A 376 9.99 26.94 -6.55
C LYS A 376 9.87 27.64 -7.91
N LYS A 377 9.29 28.84 -7.95
CA LYS A 377 9.31 29.73 -9.12
C LYS A 377 10.52 30.65 -9.05
#